data_AF-A0A1F9DHE7-F1
#
_entry.id   AF-A0A1F9DHE7-F1
#
_cell.length_a   1.000
_cell.length_b   1.000
_cell.length_c   1.000
_cell.angle_alpha   90.00
_cell.angle_beta   90.00
_cell.angle_gamma   90.00
#
_symmetry.space_group_name_H-M   'P 1'
#
loop_
_entity.id
_entity.type
_entity.pdbx_description
1 polymer ?
#
loop_
_entity_poly.entity_id
_entity_poly.type
_entity_poly.pdbx_seq_one_letter_code
_entity_poly.pdbx_strand_id
1 'polypeptide(L)'
;LFRSDFEAHIMEHSLEVQLPFIRALNQAAKIVPVTVMAADAREREEMGKALAGVVSKAGERVLLLVSSDMNHYEPDHATRVK
;
A
#
# COMPACT_ATOMS: atom_id res chain seq x y z
N LEU A 1 6.00 5.60 14.05
CA LEU A 1 5.45 4.65 13.06
C LEU A 1 5.45 5.28 11.66
N PHE A 2 4.57 6.24 11.37
CA PHE A 2 4.61 6.98 10.09
C PHE A 2 5.40 8.29 10.20
N ARG A 3 6.13 8.63 9.14
CA ARG A 3 6.87 9.89 8.98
C ARG A 3 6.77 10.32 7.51
N SER A 4 6.68 11.62 7.27
CA SER A 4 6.87 12.18 5.93
C SER A 4 8.34 12.07 5.55
N ASP A 5 8.65 11.29 4.52
CA ASP A 5 10.02 11.05 4.06
C ASP A 5 10.02 10.92 2.53
N PHE A 6 10.57 11.93 1.85
CA PHE A 6 10.62 11.95 0.39
C PHE A 6 11.61 10.91 -0.16
N GLU A 7 12.76 10.75 0.50
CA GLU A 7 13.83 9.86 0.05
C GLU A 7 13.38 8.40 0.08
N ALA A 8 12.54 8.03 1.06
CA ALA A 8 11.94 6.70 1.16
C ALA A 8 11.09 6.31 -0.07
N HIS A 9 10.63 7.27 -0.87
CA HIS A 9 9.82 7.04 -2.06
C HIS A 9 10.61 7.02 -3.37
N ILE A 10 11.83 7.58 -3.42
CA ILE A 10 12.54 7.81 -4.69
C ILE A 10 12.83 6.51 -5.45
N MET A 11 13.14 5.44 -4.73
CA MET A 11 13.51 4.13 -5.30
C MET A 11 12.41 3.08 -5.11
N GLU A 12 11.20 3.51 -4.77
CA GLU A 12 10.07 2.63 -4.48
C GLU A 12 9.15 2.55 -5.71
N HIS A 13 8.90 1.33 -6.21
CA HIS A 13 8.11 1.14 -7.43
C HIS A 13 6.72 0.52 -7.19
N SER A 14 6.49 -0.13 -6.05
CA SER A 14 5.22 -0.83 -5.78
C SER A 14 4.02 0.12 -5.70
N LEU A 15 4.26 1.40 -5.35
CA LEU A 15 3.26 2.47 -5.35
C LEU A 15 3.11 3.14 -6.72
N GLU A 16 4.22 3.35 -7.44
CA GLU A 16 4.24 4.01 -8.75
C GLU A 16 3.36 3.28 -9.77
N VAL A 17 3.47 1.95 -9.81
CA VAL A 17 2.71 1.11 -10.76
C VAL A 17 1.20 1.14 -10.54
N GLN A 18 0.73 1.64 -9.39
CA GLN A 18 -0.70 1.79 -9.09
C GLN A 18 -1.29 3.08 -9.66
N LEU A 19 -0.46 4.12 -9.89
CA LEU A 19 -0.91 5.44 -10.33
C LEU A 19 -1.71 5.42 -11.65
N PRO A 20 -1.33 4.65 -12.69
CA PRO A 20 -2.12 4.57 -13.91
C PRO A 20 -3.54 4.01 -13.69
N PHE A 21 -3.68 2.98 -12.85
CA PHE A 21 -4.98 2.37 -12.54
C PHE A 21 -5.86 3.31 -11.74
N ILE A 22 -5.29 3.96 -10.71
CA ILE A 22 -6.02 4.94 -9.89
C ILE A 22 -6.54 6.08 -10.77
N ARG A 23 -5.68 6.64 -11.64
CA ARG A 23 -6.06 7.73 -12.55
C ARG A 23 -7.11 7.30 -13.58
N ALA A 24 -7.02 6.07 -14.10
CA ALA A 24 -7.99 5.54 -15.04
C ALA A 24 -9.38 5.36 -14.41
N LEU A 25 -9.45 4.93 -13.15
CA LEU A 25 -10.70 4.73 -12.42
C LEU A 25 -11.30 6.04 -11.88
N ASN A 26 -10.45 6.95 -11.38
CA ASN A 26 -10.88 8.22 -10.83
C ASN A 26 -9.78 9.28 -10.94
N GLN A 27 -9.90 10.17 -11.93
CA GLN A 27 -8.94 11.26 -12.14
C GLN A 27 -8.91 12.30 -11.01
N ALA A 28 -9.95 12.36 -10.17
CA ALA A 28 -10.05 13.28 -9.04
C ALA A 28 -9.65 12.63 -7.71
N ALA A 29 -9.18 11.37 -7.72
CA ALA A 29 -8.76 10.68 -6.51
C ALA A 29 -7.61 11.43 -5.83
N LYS A 30 -7.77 11.68 -4.52
CA LYS A 30 -6.68 12.13 -3.64
C LYS A 30 -6.08 10.88 -2.99
N ILE A 31 -4.76 10.80 -2.98
CA ILE A 31 -4.04 9.65 -2.42
C ILE A 31 -3.05 10.10 -1.35
N VAL A 32 -2.82 9.22 -0.37
CA VAL A 32 -1.74 9.33 0.61
C VAL A 32 -0.87 8.09 0.44
N PRO A 33 0.25 8.17 -0.30
CA PRO A 33 1.14 7.03 -0.49
C PRO A 33 1.86 6.71 0.83
N VAL A 34 1.92 5.43 1.17
CA VAL A 34 2.63 4.94 2.36
C VAL A 34 3.51 3.78 1.91
N THR A 35 4.83 3.96 2.01
CA THR A 35 5.79 2.89 1.77
C THR A 35 6.09 2.14 3.07
N VAL A 36 6.22 0.83 2.98
CA VAL A 36 6.59 -0.06 4.09
C VAL A 36 7.67 -1.00 3.60
N MET A 37 8.88 -0.87 4.12
CA MET A 37 10.01 -1.71 3.70
C MET A 37 10.02 -3.04 4.47
N ALA A 38 10.31 -2.99 5.77
CA ALA A 38 10.22 -4.11 6.68
C ALA A 38 9.45 -3.67 7.90
N ALA A 39 8.58 -4.54 8.37
CA ALA A 39 7.88 -4.38 9.63
C ALA A 39 7.82 -5.74 10.32
N ASP A 40 7.89 -5.78 11.63
CA ASP A 40 7.56 -6.96 12.41
C ASP A 40 6.03 -7.09 12.64
N ALA A 41 5.60 -8.15 13.31
CA ALA A 41 4.17 -8.38 13.55
C ALA A 41 3.54 -7.28 14.41
N ARG A 42 4.27 -6.78 15.40
CA ARG A 42 3.81 -5.73 16.31
C ARG A 42 3.70 -4.39 15.58
N GLU A 43 4.69 -4.04 14.78
CA GLU A 43 4.69 -2.83 13.96
C GLU A 43 3.52 -2.83 12.97
N ARG A 44 3.21 -3.99 12.35
CA ARG A 44 2.02 -4.13 11.50
C ARG A 44 0.72 -3.90 12.25
N GLU A 45 0.60 -4.45 13.45
CA GLU A 45 -0.59 -4.25 14.29
C GLU A 45 -0.74 -2.77 14.70
N GLU A 46 0.35 -2.12 15.10
CA GLU A 46 0.38 -0.70 15.44
C GLU A 46 0.02 0.17 14.22
N MET A 47 0.48 -0.20 13.01
CA MET A 47 0.15 0.50 11.76
C MET A 47 -1.35 0.39 11.47
N GLY A 48 -1.91 -0.81 11.58
CA GLY A 48 -3.34 -1.04 11.37
C GLY A 48 -4.21 -0.21 12.32
N LYS A 49 -3.85 -0.17 13.62
CA LYS A 49 -4.56 0.65 14.62
C LYS A 49 -4.48 2.14 14.30
N ALA A 50 -3.30 2.62 13.91
CA ALA A 50 -3.10 4.02 13.54
C ALA A 50 -3.94 4.40 12.30
N LEU A 51 -3.93 3.57 11.25
CA LEU A 51 -4.73 3.78 10.04
C LEU A 51 -6.24 3.76 10.33
N ALA A 52 -6.71 2.81 11.15
CA ALA A 52 -8.12 2.75 11.56
C ALA A 52 -8.57 4.03 12.29
N GLY A 53 -7.68 4.60 13.12
CA GLY A 53 -7.91 5.87 13.80
C GLY A 53 -8.04 7.07 12.85
N VAL A 54 -7.30 7.08 11.74
CA VAL A 54 -7.39 8.13 10.71
C VAL A 54 -8.65 7.95 9.87
N VAL A 55 -8.90 6.73 9.38
CA VAL A 55 -10.05 6.41 8.52
C VAL A 55 -11.37 6.71 9.22
N SER A 56 -11.50 6.36 10.51
CA SER A 56 -12.72 6.64 11.30
C SER A 56 -13.02 8.14 11.48
N LYS A 57 -12.00 9.00 11.34
CA LYS A 57 -12.12 10.46 11.48
C LYS A 57 -12.18 11.22 10.16
N ALA A 58 -11.99 10.53 9.02
CA ALA A 58 -11.90 11.16 7.71
C ALA A 58 -13.19 11.86 7.28
N GLY A 59 -14.35 11.48 7.84
CA GLY A 59 -15.65 12.06 7.50
C GLY A 59 -16.15 11.71 6.09
N GLU A 60 -15.39 10.90 5.36
CA GLU A 60 -15.68 10.43 4.01
C GLU A 60 -15.29 8.95 3.85
N ARG A 61 -15.69 8.34 2.73
CA ARG A 61 -15.30 6.96 2.43
C ARG A 61 -13.84 6.91 2.01
N VAL A 62 -13.03 6.17 2.76
CA VAL A 62 -11.61 5.92 2.45
C VAL A 62 -11.44 4.52 1.88
N LEU A 63 -10.69 4.40 0.79
CA LEU A 63 -10.20 3.13 0.26
C LEU A 63 -8.79 2.86 0.80
N LEU A 64 -8.59 1.72 1.45
CA LEU A 64 -7.26 1.20 1.75
C LEU A 64 -6.83 0.26 0.63
N LEU A 65 -5.82 0.66 -0.15
CA LEU A 65 -5.21 -0.16 -1.18
C LEU A 65 -3.87 -0.69 -0.66
N VAL A 66 -3.71 -2.02 -0.65
CA VAL A 66 -2.47 -2.70 -0.24
C VAL A 66 -1.86 -3.34 -1.48
N SER A 67 -0.66 -2.90 -1.84
CA SER A 67 0.12 -3.49 -2.94
C SER A 67 0.93 -4.67 -2.39
N SER A 68 0.74 -5.85 -2.97
CA SER A 68 1.54 -7.04 -2.66
C SER A 68 1.57 -7.95 -3.87
N ASP A 69 2.74 -8.47 -4.18
CA ASP A 69 2.88 -9.63 -5.04
C ASP A 69 2.65 -10.91 -4.22
N MET A 70 2.51 -12.05 -4.90
CA MET A 70 2.28 -13.34 -4.27
C MET A 70 3.56 -14.19 -4.29
N ASN A 71 3.71 -15.09 -5.26
CA ASN A 71 4.80 -16.03 -5.29
C ASN A 71 6.01 -15.48 -6.05
N HIS A 72 7.19 -15.52 -5.41
CA HIS A 72 8.48 -15.23 -6.04
C HIS A 72 9.40 -16.45 -6.09
N TYR A 73 8.95 -17.60 -5.58
CA TYR A 73 9.79 -18.78 -5.37
C TYR A 73 9.62 -19.85 -6.43
N GLU A 74 8.38 -20.14 -6.83
CA GLU A 74 8.11 -21.20 -7.80
C GLU A 74 7.94 -20.63 -9.21
N PRO A 75 8.30 -21.41 -10.26
CA PRO A 75 7.99 -21.05 -11.62
C PRO A 75 6.49 -20.78 -11.84
N ASP A 76 6.18 -19.89 -12.78
CA ASP A 76 4.79 -19.48 -13.11
C ASP A 76 3.85 -20.68 -13.34
N HIS A 77 4.31 -21.70 -14.08
CA HIS A 77 3.50 -22.87 -14.39
C HIS A 77 3.06 -23.66 -13.12
N ALA A 78 3.89 -23.68 -12.08
CA ALA A 78 3.57 -24.34 -10.81
C ALA A 78 2.70 -23.45 -9.91
N THR A 79 2.84 -22.14 -10.03
CA THR A 79 2.05 -21.15 -9.27
C THR A 79 0.61 -21.06 -9.78
N ARG A 80 0.39 -21.08 -11.10
CA ARG A 80 -0.92 -20.89 -11.74
C ARG A 80 -1.98 -21.95 -11.44
N VAL A 81 -1.57 -23.12 -10.95
CA VAL A 81 -2.45 -24.27 -10.70
C VAL A 81 -2.90 -24.40 -9.25
N LYS A 82 -2.43 -23.52 -8.35
CA LYS A 82 -2.81 -23.46 -6.94
C LYS A 82 -3.95 -22.46 -6.74
#